data_AF-A0A970X4M3-F1
#
_entry.id   AF-A0A970X4M3-F1
#
_cell.length_a   1.000
_cell.length_b   1.000
_cell.length_c   1.000
_cell.angle_alpha   90.00
_cell.angle_beta   90.00
_cell.angle_gamma   90.00
#
_symmetry.space_group_name_H-M   'P 1'
#
loop_
_entity.id
_entity.type
_entity.pdbx_description
1 polymer ?
#
loop_
_entity_poly.entity_id
_entity_poly.type
_entity_poly.pdbx_seq_one_letter_code
_entity_poly.pdbx_strand_id
1 'polypeptide(L)'
;MTRSDTTLRLATGARSGRPSGAGSRLVLGRYRLDERIGAGGFGTVWRAHDERLQRDVAVKAIAVGDADDGRVQREALAAARLNHPGIVALYELGHDDSAAYLVSELVDGATLAELTRAGAVADRDVARIGSALCDALAHAHARGVVHRDVKPGNVMVLAEPAAGAGFAKLTDFGVARLASGDTLTAPGDVVGTLAYMAPEQAEGAAIGPEADVYALALTLYEAWTGENPVRGATAAATARNIGTLLPPLRGERPDLPAALCEALDAALDPDPRRRPDLAELREVLDEAAPGLDTEGGLVEPETLERFGLTAVLPRTARTGMTRLLRGRGDSAAEPTEVVYGGDGRRLAAAPAYVAAPPAGEPGEPRRSRLTWQELVADFPGRAAAGLAAALLTVLAAGLAPGPSFSLLTAALVVAVTVALLPRVGWVLTAMGLCAWLASPEAGVEGTALVLCAALIPVPLLLPRAGLLWSAPALAPLLGAIGLAPLFVGAAALLGRTIWQRAGLAAAGLLWLRFAEALTGSDLLYGSGPAVPPRAGWESSVVDAARTAIEPVITSFDPILAAAWVGGAVALGLLADGRRKAALP
;
A
#
# COMPACT_ATOMS: atom_id res chain seq x y z
N MET A 1 -31.65 61.19 30.66
CA MET A 1 -32.30 61.36 29.34
C MET A 1 -31.28 62.08 28.47
N THR A 2 -30.85 61.60 27.29
CA THR A 2 -31.36 60.54 26.39
C THR A 2 -30.24 59.97 25.50
N ARG A 3 -30.43 58.74 24.99
CA ARG A 3 -29.81 58.06 23.80
C ARG A 3 -29.31 59.02 22.68
N SER A 4 -28.36 58.76 21.76
CA SER A 4 -27.55 57.58 21.31
C SER A 4 -26.58 58.07 20.17
N ASP A 5 -25.59 57.36 19.58
CA ASP A 5 -25.03 56.00 19.72
C ASP A 5 -23.56 55.82 19.20
N THR A 6 -23.08 54.58 19.26
CA THR A 6 -21.88 53.86 18.76
C THR A 6 -21.16 54.25 17.44
N THR A 7 -19.82 54.38 17.47
CA THR A 7 -18.87 53.50 16.72
C THR A 7 -17.39 53.71 17.10
N LEU A 8 -16.58 52.65 17.04
CA LEU A 8 -15.21 52.60 17.57
C LEU A 8 -14.20 52.18 16.48
N ARG A 9 -13.21 53.03 16.16
CA ARG A 9 -11.99 52.68 15.41
C ARG A 9 -10.82 53.60 15.80
N LEU A 10 -9.70 53.02 16.24
CA LEU A 10 -8.43 53.71 16.44
C LEU A 10 -7.27 52.78 16.06
N ALA A 11 -6.41 53.24 15.15
CA ALA A 11 -5.01 52.85 14.88
C ALA A 11 -4.68 51.33 14.71
N THR A 12 -3.61 50.91 14.02
CA THR A 12 -2.37 51.59 13.64
C THR A 12 -1.80 50.93 12.37
N GLY A 13 -1.20 51.70 11.46
CA GLY A 13 -0.43 51.14 10.34
C GLY A 13 1.02 50.87 10.75
N ALA A 14 1.42 49.61 10.87
CA ALA A 14 2.81 49.20 11.09
C ALA A 14 3.14 47.92 10.30
N ARG A 15 4.40 47.84 9.84
CA ARG A 15 4.97 46.83 8.96
C ARG A 15 4.60 45.39 9.36
N SER A 16 4.13 44.59 8.39
CA SER A 16 3.88 43.16 8.55
C SER A 16 5.18 42.34 8.59
N GLY A 17 5.85 42.36 9.74
CA GLY A 17 6.77 41.28 10.10
C GLY A 17 5.99 39.97 10.18
N ARG A 18 6.52 38.89 9.60
CA ARG A 18 6.02 37.53 9.89
C ARG A 18 6.14 37.29 11.40
N PRO A 19 5.19 36.58 12.04
CA PRO A 19 5.31 36.26 13.45
C PRO A 19 6.54 35.37 13.67
N SER A 20 7.55 35.92 14.34
CA SER A 20 8.69 35.17 14.87
C SER A 20 8.22 34.31 16.04
N GLY A 21 7.63 33.16 15.73
CA GLY A 21 7.33 32.12 16.71
C GLY A 21 8.62 31.62 17.35
N ALA A 22 8.59 31.38 18.66
CA ALA A 22 9.76 30.91 19.40
C ALA A 22 10.18 29.50 18.95
N GLY A 23 11.49 29.29 18.67
CA GLY A 23 12.09 27.95 18.72
C GLY A 23 12.98 27.49 17.55
N SER A 24 13.11 28.23 16.44
CA SER A 24 13.95 27.78 15.31
C SER A 24 15.45 27.81 15.64
N ARG A 25 16.04 26.64 15.93
CA ARG A 25 17.47 26.48 16.25
C ARG A 25 18.32 26.61 14.99
N LEU A 26 19.38 27.42 15.03
CA LEU A 26 20.41 27.43 13.99
C LEU A 26 21.48 26.37 14.31
N VAL A 27 21.87 25.56 13.32
CA VAL A 27 22.95 24.56 13.44
C VAL A 27 24.01 24.77 12.36
N LEU A 28 25.26 24.39 12.66
CA LEU A 28 26.46 24.65 11.84
C LEU A 28 26.61 26.14 11.43
N GLY A 29 26.01 27.07 12.17
CA GLY A 29 25.98 28.50 11.84
C GLY A 29 25.30 28.85 10.51
N ARG A 30 24.50 27.95 9.92
CA ARG A 30 23.98 28.07 8.55
C ARG A 30 22.58 27.52 8.32
N TYR A 31 22.21 26.44 9.00
CA TYR A 31 20.97 25.71 8.74
C TYR A 31 19.97 25.99 9.86
N ARG A 32 18.89 26.71 9.55
CA ARG A 32 17.84 27.00 10.51
C ARG A 32 16.83 25.85 10.51
N LEU A 33 16.74 25.13 11.63
CA LEU A 33 15.78 24.04 11.81
C LEU A 33 14.37 24.63 11.96
N ASP A 34 13.48 24.28 11.05
CA ASP A 34 12.12 24.84 10.97
C ASP A 34 11.06 23.81 11.44
N GLU A 35 11.02 22.62 10.86
CA GLU A 35 10.01 21.59 11.16
C GLU A 35 10.63 20.20 11.33
N ARG A 36 10.17 19.41 12.31
CA ARG A 36 10.60 18.02 12.50
C ARG A 36 9.84 17.09 11.55
N ILE A 37 10.52 16.59 10.52
CA ILE A 37 9.93 15.73 9.48
C ILE A 37 10.12 14.22 9.75
N GLY A 38 11.01 13.83 10.67
CA GLY A 38 11.20 12.42 11.04
C GLY A 38 11.95 12.23 12.36
N ALA A 39 11.82 11.05 12.95
CA ALA A 39 12.59 10.63 14.13
C ALA A 39 12.72 9.11 14.17
N GLY A 40 13.89 8.60 14.55
CA GLY A 40 14.17 7.17 14.72
C GLY A 40 15.48 6.92 15.48
N GLY A 41 15.87 5.65 15.63
CA GLY A 41 16.99 5.25 16.51
C GLY A 41 18.36 5.88 16.26
N PHE A 42 18.61 6.43 15.06
CA PHE A 42 19.85 7.14 14.71
C PHE A 42 19.72 8.67 14.76
N GLY A 43 18.63 9.22 15.28
CA GLY A 43 18.46 10.66 15.48
C GLY A 43 17.17 11.26 14.93
N THR A 44 17.14 12.59 14.88
CA THR A 44 15.97 13.38 14.47
C THR A 44 16.23 14.08 13.14
N VAL A 45 15.28 13.99 12.21
CA VAL A 45 15.34 14.64 10.89
C VAL A 45 14.45 15.88 10.87
N TRP A 46 15.01 17.00 10.42
CA TRP A 46 14.36 18.29 10.31
C TRP A 46 14.34 18.76 8.86
N ARG A 47 13.24 19.36 8.44
CA ARG A 47 13.24 20.35 7.35
C ARG A 47 13.92 21.59 7.91
N ALA A 48 14.96 22.03 7.23
CA ALA A 48 15.73 23.20 7.61
C ALA A 48 15.98 24.10 6.40
N HIS A 49 16.11 25.39 6.63
CA HIS A 49 16.45 26.36 5.61
C HIS A 49 17.97 26.63 5.60
N ASP A 50 18.62 26.44 4.46
CA ASP A 50 20.01 26.84 4.23
C ASP A 50 20.07 28.36 4.01
N GLU A 51 20.40 29.11 5.06
CA GLU A 51 20.36 30.58 5.00
C GLU A 51 21.36 31.18 4.00
N ARG A 52 22.38 30.41 3.58
CA ARG A 52 23.37 30.85 2.59
C ARG A 52 22.94 30.58 1.14
N LEU A 53 22.34 29.42 0.86
CA LEU A 53 21.89 29.05 -0.49
C LEU A 53 20.40 29.33 -0.73
N GLN A 54 19.65 29.79 0.29
CA GLN A 54 18.24 30.15 0.22
C GLN A 54 17.37 29.00 -0.33
N ARG A 55 17.60 27.79 0.18
CA ARG A 55 16.89 26.55 -0.20
C ARG A 55 16.60 25.69 1.02
N ASP A 56 15.58 24.86 0.92
CA ASP A 56 15.25 23.90 1.98
C ASP A 56 16.06 22.61 1.82
N VAL A 57 16.44 22.02 2.95
CA VAL A 57 17.29 20.83 3.06
C VAL A 57 16.79 19.92 4.18
N ALA A 58 17.13 18.63 4.12
CA ALA A 58 16.91 17.70 5.21
C ALA A 58 18.17 17.64 6.10
N VAL A 59 18.00 17.93 7.39
CA VAL A 59 19.08 17.92 8.40
C VAL A 59 18.79 16.83 9.43
N LYS A 60 19.61 15.79 9.45
CA LYS A 60 19.56 14.71 10.44
C LYS A 60 20.58 14.99 11.55
N ALA A 61 20.07 15.23 12.75
CA ALA A 61 20.87 15.43 13.96
C ALA A 61 21.08 14.08 14.66
N ILE A 62 22.35 13.68 14.79
CA ILE A 62 22.81 12.39 15.31
C ILE A 62 23.53 12.67 16.63
N ALA A 63 23.20 11.91 17.68
CA ALA A 63 23.93 12.00 18.95
C ALA A 63 25.38 11.56 18.75
N VAL A 64 26.33 12.35 19.26
CA VAL A 64 27.76 12.02 19.20
C VAL A 64 28.02 10.79 20.07
N GLY A 65 28.45 9.70 19.46
CA GLY A 65 29.03 8.54 20.15
C GLY A 65 30.56 8.53 20.04
N ASP A 66 31.21 7.54 20.66
CA ASP A 66 32.67 7.32 20.57
C ASP A 66 33.09 6.73 19.19
N ALA A 67 32.67 7.38 18.11
CA ALA A 67 32.94 6.95 16.73
C ALA A 67 34.38 7.29 16.29
N ASP A 68 34.95 6.49 15.39
CA ASP A 68 36.16 6.89 14.65
C ASP A 68 35.80 7.98 13.64
N ASP A 69 35.89 9.25 14.06
CA ASP A 69 35.66 10.45 13.25
C ASP A 69 36.37 10.36 11.88
N GLY A 70 37.59 9.82 11.86
CA GLY A 70 38.39 9.65 10.65
C GLY A 70 37.82 8.61 9.69
N ARG A 71 37.10 7.59 10.16
CA ARG A 71 36.32 6.67 9.32
C ARG A 71 34.98 7.27 8.92
N VAL A 72 34.24 7.88 9.85
CA VAL A 72 32.93 8.53 9.57
C VAL A 72 33.08 9.56 8.45
N GLN A 73 34.08 10.44 8.55
CA GLN A 73 34.35 11.47 7.54
C GLN A 73 34.75 10.86 6.19
N ARG A 74 35.53 9.78 6.16
CA ARG A 74 35.89 9.08 4.91
C ARG A 74 34.69 8.46 4.21
N GLU A 75 33.83 7.75 4.94
CA GLU A 75 32.64 7.11 4.35
C GLU A 75 31.61 8.18 3.92
N ALA A 76 31.45 9.28 4.68
CA ALA A 76 30.63 10.42 4.27
C ALA A 76 31.14 11.14 3.02
N LEU A 77 32.46 11.36 2.90
CA LEU A 77 33.06 11.94 1.70
C LEU A 77 32.96 11.03 0.47
N ALA A 78 32.88 9.71 0.67
CA ALA A 78 32.62 8.77 -0.41
C ALA A 78 31.14 8.83 -0.85
N ALA A 79 30.20 8.84 0.10
CA ALA A 79 28.77 9.00 -0.17
C ALA A 79 28.43 10.34 -0.85
N ALA A 80 29.06 11.46 -0.43
CA ALA A 80 28.87 12.78 -1.03
C ALA A 80 29.36 12.90 -2.50
N ARG A 81 30.11 11.91 -3.00
CA ARG A 81 30.54 11.83 -4.41
C ARG A 81 29.59 11.03 -5.29
N LEU A 82 28.57 10.40 -4.71
CA LEU A 82 27.53 9.71 -5.45
C LEU A 82 26.57 10.74 -6.04
N ASN A 83 26.48 10.78 -7.37
CA ASN A 83 25.57 11.66 -8.10
C ASN A 83 24.74 10.79 -9.06
N HIS A 84 23.56 10.42 -8.60
CA HIS A 84 22.65 9.51 -9.28
C HIS A 84 21.21 9.91 -8.97
N PRO A 85 20.27 9.88 -9.95
CA PRO A 85 18.87 10.24 -9.69
C PRO A 85 18.23 9.39 -8.57
N GLY A 86 18.58 8.11 -8.48
CA GLY A 86 18.11 7.20 -7.40
C GLY A 86 18.86 7.31 -6.06
N ILE A 87 19.64 8.36 -5.82
CA ILE A 87 20.37 8.58 -4.56
C ILE A 87 20.01 9.99 -4.04
N VAL A 88 19.75 10.09 -2.73
CA VAL A 88 19.58 11.38 -2.05
C VAL A 88 20.92 12.09 -1.97
N ALA A 89 21.03 13.28 -2.55
CA ALA A 89 22.31 14.00 -2.58
C ALA A 89 22.73 14.46 -1.17
N LEU A 90 23.92 14.06 -0.73
CA LEU A 90 24.53 14.53 0.51
C LEU A 90 25.29 15.85 0.25
N TYR A 91 24.95 16.91 0.97
CA TYR A 91 25.53 18.25 0.79
C TYR A 91 26.63 18.58 1.79
N GLU A 92 26.46 18.22 3.05
CA GLU A 92 27.39 18.58 4.13
C GLU A 92 27.33 17.55 5.26
N LEU A 93 28.48 17.26 5.86
CA LEU A 93 28.59 16.64 7.18
C LEU A 93 29.36 17.64 8.06
N GLY A 94 28.80 17.96 9.22
CA GLY A 94 29.45 18.78 10.24
C GLY A 94 29.07 18.32 11.64
N HIS A 95 29.61 18.97 12.65
CA HIS A 95 29.22 18.76 14.05
C HIS A 95 29.25 20.09 14.81
N ASP A 96 28.48 20.18 15.89
CA ASP A 96 28.64 21.18 16.95
C ASP A 96 28.92 20.46 18.28
N ASP A 97 29.03 21.19 19.40
CA ASP A 97 29.30 20.63 20.73
C ASP A 97 28.20 19.68 21.26
N SER A 98 27.10 19.48 20.52
CA SER A 98 25.94 18.70 20.95
C SER A 98 25.51 17.56 20.02
N ALA A 99 25.84 17.62 18.72
CA ALA A 99 25.44 16.63 17.73
C ALA A 99 26.31 16.66 16.47
N ALA A 100 26.39 15.51 15.78
CA ALA A 100 26.77 15.45 14.38
C ALA A 100 25.54 15.73 13.50
N TYR A 101 25.72 16.43 12.39
CA TYR A 101 24.66 16.83 11.46
C TYR A 101 24.98 16.38 10.05
N LEU A 102 24.07 15.57 9.51
CA LEU A 102 24.07 15.15 8.10
C LEU A 102 23.07 16.02 7.34
N VAL A 103 23.54 16.80 6.35
CA VAL A 103 22.72 17.74 5.57
C VAL A 103 22.58 17.24 4.14
N SER A 104 21.35 17.05 3.69
CA SER A 104 21.02 16.36 2.44
C SER A 104 19.88 17.02 1.67
N GLU A 105 19.67 16.56 0.43
CA GLU A 105 18.50 16.87 -0.38
C GLU A 105 17.20 16.62 0.39
N LEU A 106 16.36 17.66 0.50
CA LEU A 106 14.99 17.49 0.96
C LEU A 106 14.18 16.86 -0.18
N VAL A 107 13.91 15.56 -0.08
CA VAL A 107 13.10 14.83 -1.05
C VAL A 107 11.62 15.02 -0.75
N ASP A 108 10.83 15.38 -1.76
CA ASP A 108 9.37 15.43 -1.68
C ASP A 108 8.79 14.07 -2.08
N GLY A 109 8.12 13.41 -1.14
CA GLY A 109 7.71 12.01 -1.24
C GLY A 109 7.51 11.36 0.13
N ALA A 110 7.31 10.04 0.13
CA ALA A 110 7.09 9.24 1.34
C ALA A 110 8.05 8.04 1.40
N THR A 111 8.35 7.53 2.59
CA THR A 111 9.17 6.32 2.71
C THR A 111 8.38 5.08 2.26
N LEU A 112 9.06 4.08 1.69
CA LEU A 112 8.45 2.79 1.40
C LEU A 112 7.87 2.15 2.67
N ALA A 113 8.47 2.36 3.85
CA ALA A 113 7.92 1.92 5.13
C ALA A 113 6.54 2.54 5.45
N GLU A 114 6.32 3.81 5.11
CA GLU A 114 5.03 4.48 5.28
C GLU A 114 4.01 3.99 4.26
N LEU A 115 4.41 3.85 3.00
CA LEU A 115 3.52 3.40 1.93
C LEU A 115 3.11 1.93 2.10
N THR A 116 4.04 1.03 2.44
CA THR A 116 3.73 -0.38 2.76
C THR A 116 2.78 -0.47 3.96
N ARG A 117 3.01 0.32 5.02
CA ARG A 117 2.14 0.36 6.21
C ARG A 117 0.75 0.94 5.93
N ALA A 118 0.67 1.92 5.03
CA ALA A 118 -0.59 2.51 4.57
C ALA A 118 -1.36 1.59 3.59
N GLY A 119 -0.68 0.58 3.02
CA GLY A 119 -1.19 -0.23 1.92
C GLY A 119 -1.32 0.57 0.63
N ALA A 120 -0.26 1.28 0.25
CA ALA A 120 -0.24 2.29 -0.81
C ALA A 120 0.80 2.00 -1.91
N VAL A 121 1.17 0.73 -2.12
CA VAL A 121 2.14 0.31 -3.13
C VAL A 121 1.58 -0.86 -3.94
N ALA A 122 1.49 -0.68 -5.27
CA ALA A 122 1.14 -1.74 -6.21
C ALA A 122 2.34 -2.65 -6.50
N ASP A 123 2.11 -3.91 -6.85
CA ASP A 123 3.15 -4.90 -7.16
C ASP A 123 4.08 -4.41 -8.27
N ARG A 124 3.50 -3.77 -9.29
CA ARG A 124 4.23 -3.11 -10.37
C ARG A 124 5.14 -1.99 -9.89
N ASP A 125 4.70 -1.21 -8.90
CA ASP A 125 5.50 -0.13 -8.35
C ASP A 125 6.57 -0.65 -7.39
N VAL A 126 6.34 -1.76 -6.67
CA VAL A 126 7.41 -2.49 -5.96
C VAL A 126 8.51 -2.92 -6.93
N ALA A 127 8.16 -3.50 -8.08
CA ALA A 127 9.15 -3.84 -9.11
C ALA A 127 9.92 -2.62 -9.62
N ARG A 128 9.23 -1.51 -9.94
CA ARG A 128 9.86 -0.27 -10.42
C ARG A 128 10.75 0.40 -9.36
N ILE A 129 10.39 0.30 -8.08
CA ILE A 129 11.24 0.68 -6.96
C ILE A 129 12.48 -0.20 -6.99
N GLY A 130 12.32 -1.53 -7.02
CA GLY A 130 13.41 -2.51 -7.12
C GLY A 130 14.42 -2.17 -8.22
N SER A 131 13.96 -1.94 -9.46
CA SER A 131 14.83 -1.56 -10.58
C SER A 131 15.59 -0.24 -10.33
N ALA A 132 14.91 0.79 -9.80
CA ALA A 132 15.54 2.07 -9.47
C ALA A 132 16.58 1.95 -8.33
N LEU A 133 16.34 1.06 -7.36
CA LEU A 133 17.27 0.75 -6.28
C LEU A 133 18.47 -0.07 -6.78
N CYS A 134 18.27 -0.99 -7.73
CA CYS A 134 19.38 -1.72 -8.38
C CYS A 134 20.34 -0.75 -9.07
N ASP A 135 19.83 0.22 -9.85
CA ASP A 135 20.66 1.24 -10.49
C ASP A 135 21.41 2.13 -9.49
N ALA A 136 20.75 2.51 -8.40
CA ALA A 136 21.36 3.32 -7.34
C ALA A 136 22.48 2.56 -6.61
N LEU A 137 22.25 1.31 -6.24
CA LEU A 137 23.25 0.46 -5.59
C LEU A 137 24.41 0.15 -6.54
N ALA A 138 24.16 -0.23 -7.79
CA ALA A 138 25.21 -0.49 -8.78
C ALA A 138 26.10 0.76 -9.02
N HIS A 139 25.50 1.96 -9.05
CA HIS A 139 26.26 3.22 -9.13
C HIS A 139 27.18 3.45 -7.93
N ALA A 140 26.73 3.08 -6.73
CA ALA A 140 27.49 3.19 -5.48
C ALA A 140 28.61 2.13 -5.38
N HIS A 141 28.29 0.87 -5.70
CA HIS A 141 29.21 -0.26 -5.71
C HIS A 141 30.37 -0.04 -6.69
N ALA A 142 30.09 0.49 -7.88
CA ALA A 142 31.10 0.89 -8.86
C ALA A 142 32.07 1.98 -8.38
N ARG A 143 31.78 2.64 -7.24
CA ARG A 143 32.61 3.65 -6.57
C ARG A 143 33.17 3.15 -5.22
N GLY A 144 33.01 1.86 -4.90
CA GLY A 144 33.46 1.26 -3.65
C GLY A 144 32.62 1.62 -2.42
N VAL A 145 31.39 2.11 -2.61
CA VAL A 145 30.46 2.44 -1.51
C VAL A 145 29.39 1.37 -1.41
N VAL A 146 29.32 0.70 -0.26
CA VAL A 146 28.27 -0.27 0.11
C VAL A 146 27.34 0.40 1.12
N HIS A 147 26.02 0.27 0.97
CA HIS A 147 25.03 1.00 1.75
C HIS A 147 24.84 0.41 3.16
N ARG A 148 24.88 -0.92 3.30
CA ARG A 148 24.85 -1.71 4.56
C ARG A 148 23.59 -1.55 5.45
N ASP A 149 22.57 -0.85 4.98
CA ASP A 149 21.32 -0.54 5.71
C ASP A 149 20.15 -0.30 4.74
N VAL A 150 20.03 -1.10 3.67
CA VAL A 150 18.88 -1.03 2.75
C VAL A 150 17.65 -1.59 3.47
N LYS A 151 16.60 -0.78 3.60
CA LYS A 151 15.32 -1.13 4.22
C LYS A 151 14.22 -0.17 3.77
N PRO A 152 12.92 -0.51 3.88
CA PRO A 152 11.80 0.36 3.52
C PRO A 152 11.84 1.77 4.13
N GLY A 153 12.45 1.94 5.32
CA GLY A 153 12.60 3.25 5.96
C GLY A 153 13.65 4.16 5.32
N ASN A 154 14.59 3.59 4.55
CA ASN A 154 15.68 4.30 3.87
C ASN A 154 15.43 4.42 2.34
N VAL A 155 14.23 4.07 1.88
CA VAL A 155 13.78 4.18 0.48
C VAL A 155 12.71 5.26 0.40
N MET A 156 13.00 6.38 -0.27
CA MET A 156 12.05 7.45 -0.56
C MET A 156 11.39 7.21 -1.91
N VAL A 157 10.07 7.12 -1.98
CA VAL A 157 9.29 7.10 -3.23
C VAL A 157 8.88 8.53 -3.56
N LEU A 158 9.18 8.97 -4.79
CA LEU A 158 9.04 10.38 -5.18
C LEU A 158 7.58 10.77 -5.49
N ALA A 159 7.21 12.01 -5.16
CA ALA A 159 5.88 12.55 -5.44
C ALA A 159 5.61 12.69 -6.94
N GLU A 160 6.35 13.55 -7.63
CA GLU A 160 6.29 13.58 -9.08
C GLU A 160 7.54 12.88 -9.65
N PRO A 161 7.45 11.59 -10.05
CA PRO A 161 8.52 10.88 -10.74
C PRO A 161 8.65 11.45 -12.16
N ALA A 162 9.28 12.61 -12.26
CA ALA A 162 9.56 13.27 -13.53
C ALA A 162 10.44 12.38 -14.42
N ALA A 163 10.28 12.51 -15.73
CA ALA A 163 11.07 11.75 -16.70
C ALA A 163 12.57 12.02 -16.52
N GLY A 164 13.29 11.06 -15.91
CA GLY A 164 14.71 11.14 -15.57
C GLY A 164 15.05 11.41 -14.10
N ALA A 165 14.08 11.70 -13.23
CA ALA A 165 14.32 11.97 -11.80
C ALA A 165 14.48 10.71 -10.92
N GLY A 166 14.22 9.52 -11.48
CA GLY A 166 14.10 8.26 -10.73
C GLY A 166 12.68 8.05 -10.20
N PHE A 167 12.34 6.80 -9.86
CA PHE A 167 11.04 6.46 -9.24
C PHE A 167 11.14 6.42 -7.70
N ALA A 168 12.31 6.02 -7.20
CA ALA A 168 12.65 6.04 -5.78
C ALA A 168 14.12 6.46 -5.58
N LYS A 169 14.46 6.87 -4.36
CA LYS A 169 15.82 7.26 -3.93
C LYS A 169 16.25 6.53 -2.66
N LEU A 170 17.52 6.14 -2.60
CA LEU A 170 18.17 5.68 -1.36
C LEU A 170 18.68 6.86 -0.54
N THR A 171 18.39 6.83 0.76
CA THR A 171 18.94 7.74 1.78
C THR A 171 19.73 6.97 2.84
N ASP A 172 20.50 7.66 3.68
CA ASP A 172 21.20 7.08 4.83
C ASP A 172 22.18 5.93 4.46
N PHE A 173 23.15 6.22 3.58
CA PHE A 173 24.26 5.32 3.15
C PHE A 173 25.24 4.94 4.28
N GLY A 174 24.78 4.33 5.36
CA GLY A 174 25.59 3.81 6.48
C GLY A 174 26.28 4.86 7.37
N VAL A 175 26.48 6.09 6.88
CA VAL A 175 27.19 7.20 7.56
C VAL A 175 26.63 7.46 8.96
N ALA A 176 25.30 7.46 9.11
CA ALA A 176 24.65 7.71 10.39
C ALA A 176 24.94 6.61 11.43
N ARG A 177 25.03 5.34 11.01
CA ARG A 177 25.31 4.21 11.90
C ARG A 177 26.75 4.25 12.44
N LEU A 178 27.69 4.66 11.59
CA LEU A 178 29.08 4.88 11.99
C LEU A 178 29.21 6.08 12.94
N ALA A 179 28.52 7.19 12.67
CA ALA A 179 28.54 8.38 13.54
C ALA A 179 27.96 8.13 14.95
N SER A 180 27.02 7.18 15.09
CA SER A 180 26.47 6.75 16.39
C SER A 180 27.28 5.65 17.10
N GLY A 181 28.42 5.21 16.55
CA GLY A 181 29.26 4.17 17.17
C GLY A 181 28.53 2.83 17.39
N ASP A 182 27.73 2.38 16.41
CA ASP A 182 26.92 1.15 16.45
C ASP A 182 25.85 1.05 17.58
N THR A 183 25.61 2.12 18.35
CA THR A 183 24.61 2.10 19.44
C THR A 183 23.15 2.25 18.95
N LEU A 184 22.53 1.12 18.58
CA LEU A 184 21.08 1.01 18.44
C LEU A 184 20.42 1.05 19.84
N THR A 185 19.85 2.19 20.23
CA THR A 185 19.40 2.44 21.62
C THR A 185 17.95 2.05 21.93
N ALA A 186 17.09 1.91 20.92
CA ALA A 186 15.67 1.56 21.10
C ALA A 186 15.38 0.09 20.73
N PRO A 187 14.77 -0.74 21.61
CA PRO A 187 14.54 -2.16 21.34
C PRO A 187 13.77 -2.48 20.05
N GLY A 188 12.86 -1.59 19.63
CA GLY A 188 12.12 -1.72 18.37
C GLY A 188 12.98 -1.43 17.13
N ASP A 189 13.89 -0.44 17.21
CA ASP A 189 14.78 -0.07 16.09
C ASP A 189 15.91 -1.08 15.91
N VAL A 190 16.35 -1.73 17.01
CA VAL A 190 17.23 -2.90 16.99
C VAL A 190 16.58 -4.02 16.16
N VAL A 191 15.34 -4.40 16.47
CA VAL A 191 14.58 -5.42 15.70
C VAL A 191 14.39 -4.99 14.25
N GLY A 192 14.01 -3.73 14.03
CA GLY A 192 13.77 -3.18 12.70
C GLY A 192 15.00 -3.22 11.81
N THR A 193 16.20 -2.95 12.34
CA THR A 193 17.44 -2.95 11.55
C THR A 193 18.02 -4.37 11.38
N LEU A 194 17.94 -5.23 12.40
CA LEU A 194 18.37 -6.63 12.30
C LEU A 194 17.57 -7.42 11.25
N ALA A 195 16.30 -7.09 11.02
CA ALA A 195 15.42 -7.78 10.08
C ALA A 195 15.77 -7.62 8.59
N TYR A 196 16.78 -6.82 8.23
CA TYR A 196 17.29 -6.68 6.85
C TYR A 196 18.79 -6.99 6.74
N MET A 197 19.42 -7.39 7.85
CA MET A 197 20.86 -7.61 7.92
C MET A 197 21.23 -8.92 7.22
N ALA A 198 22.20 -8.87 6.30
CA ALA A 198 22.72 -10.05 5.63
C ALA A 198 23.53 -10.93 6.62
N PRO A 199 23.62 -12.25 6.42
CA PRO A 199 24.32 -13.16 7.34
C PRO A 199 25.76 -12.74 7.62
N GLU A 200 26.52 -12.40 6.59
CA GLU A 200 27.90 -11.94 6.70
C GLU A 200 28.05 -10.62 7.49
N GLN A 201 27.00 -9.78 7.53
CA GLN A 201 26.98 -8.58 8.37
C GLN A 201 26.74 -8.93 9.85
N ALA A 202 25.84 -9.88 10.12
CA ALA A 202 25.52 -10.33 11.48
C ALA A 202 26.67 -11.11 12.12
N GLU A 203 27.44 -11.85 11.31
CA GLU A 203 28.65 -12.57 11.72
C GLU A 203 29.87 -11.66 11.88
N GLY A 204 29.80 -10.38 11.45
CA GLY A 204 30.93 -9.45 11.47
C GLY A 204 32.03 -9.80 10.45
N ALA A 205 31.68 -10.52 9.39
CA ALA A 205 32.59 -10.89 8.31
C ALA A 205 32.85 -9.71 7.35
N ALA A 206 33.57 -9.97 6.25
CA ALA A 206 33.83 -8.95 5.23
C ALA A 206 32.53 -8.60 4.47
N ILE A 207 32.01 -7.38 4.68
CA ILE A 207 30.76 -6.91 4.07
C ILE A 207 31.04 -6.33 2.68
N GLY A 208 30.60 -7.03 1.64
CA GLY A 208 30.68 -6.59 0.23
C GLY A 208 29.34 -6.07 -0.33
N PRO A 209 29.31 -5.71 -1.64
CA PRO A 209 28.10 -5.34 -2.38
C PRO A 209 26.92 -6.30 -2.23
N GLU A 210 27.20 -7.59 -2.07
CA GLU A 210 26.27 -8.70 -1.98
C GLU A 210 25.33 -8.59 -0.77
N ALA A 211 25.76 -7.87 0.28
CA ALA A 211 24.93 -7.58 1.44
C ALA A 211 23.78 -6.61 1.12
N ASP A 212 24.00 -5.65 0.20
CA ASP A 212 22.94 -4.74 -0.24
C ASP A 212 21.94 -5.44 -1.16
N VAL A 213 22.37 -6.45 -1.93
CA VAL A 213 21.50 -7.31 -2.75
C VAL A 213 20.52 -8.07 -1.85
N TYR A 214 21.01 -8.71 -0.79
CA TYR A 214 20.20 -9.44 0.18
C TYR A 214 19.20 -8.50 0.92
N ALA A 215 19.68 -7.34 1.36
CA ALA A 215 18.85 -6.35 2.05
C ALA A 215 17.78 -5.71 1.13
N LEU A 216 18.10 -5.50 -0.16
CA LEU A 216 17.14 -5.12 -1.19
C LEU A 216 16.09 -6.22 -1.41
N ALA A 217 16.52 -7.48 -1.55
CA ALA A 217 15.60 -8.60 -1.73
C ALA A 217 14.62 -8.75 -0.55
N LEU A 218 15.07 -8.60 0.70
CA LEU A 218 14.18 -8.55 1.88
C LEU A 218 13.24 -7.35 1.86
N THR A 219 13.72 -6.18 1.42
CA THR A 219 12.91 -4.95 1.28
C THR A 219 11.77 -5.14 0.29
N LEU A 220 12.05 -5.78 -0.86
CA LEU A 220 11.06 -6.05 -1.90
C LEU A 220 10.12 -7.21 -1.52
N TYR A 221 10.64 -8.27 -0.89
CA TYR A 221 9.85 -9.38 -0.33
C TYR A 221 8.79 -8.82 0.63
N GLU A 222 9.20 -8.03 1.62
CA GLU A 222 8.28 -7.41 2.60
C GLU A 222 7.28 -6.45 1.94
N ALA A 223 7.67 -5.74 0.88
CA ALA A 223 6.74 -4.88 0.14
C ALA A 223 5.67 -5.66 -0.64
N TRP A 224 5.98 -6.85 -1.15
CA TRP A 224 5.00 -7.72 -1.83
C TRP A 224 4.16 -8.59 -0.90
N THR A 225 4.72 -9.12 0.19
CA THR A 225 3.99 -10.00 1.12
C THR A 225 3.30 -9.23 2.24
N GLY A 226 3.79 -8.03 2.58
CA GLY A 226 3.45 -7.30 3.80
C GLY A 226 4.18 -7.82 5.06
N GLU A 227 4.99 -8.87 4.95
CA GLU A 227 5.65 -9.53 6.07
C GLU A 227 7.15 -9.77 5.80
N ASN A 228 7.98 -9.49 6.80
CA ASN A 228 9.42 -9.76 6.74
C ASN A 228 9.71 -11.16 7.31
N PRO A 229 10.25 -12.10 6.52
CA PRO A 229 10.43 -13.49 6.95
C PRO A 229 11.53 -13.67 8.01
N VAL A 230 12.44 -12.71 8.16
CA VAL A 230 13.50 -12.72 9.19
C VAL A 230 12.98 -12.16 10.52
N ARG A 231 12.02 -11.22 10.50
CA ARG A 231 11.58 -10.47 11.68
C ARG A 231 10.89 -11.36 12.72
N GLY A 232 11.54 -11.50 13.88
CA GLY A 232 10.98 -12.19 15.05
C GLY A 232 10.38 -11.23 16.07
N ALA A 233 9.62 -11.78 17.03
CA ALA A 233 8.99 -11.00 18.11
C ALA A 233 9.99 -10.30 19.08
N THR A 234 11.29 -10.62 18.99
CA THR A 234 12.37 -9.99 19.77
C THR A 234 13.64 -9.86 18.93
N ALA A 235 14.59 -9.03 19.36
CA ALA A 235 15.89 -8.89 18.70
C ALA A 235 16.64 -10.22 18.64
N ALA A 236 16.63 -10.98 19.74
CA ALA A 236 17.25 -12.30 19.80
C ALA A 236 16.53 -13.36 18.93
N ALA A 237 15.22 -13.25 18.72
CA ALA A 237 14.50 -14.10 17.76
C ALA A 237 14.85 -13.74 16.32
N THR A 238 14.86 -12.45 15.99
CA THR A 238 15.24 -11.93 14.66
C THR A 238 16.67 -12.35 14.31
N ALA A 239 17.63 -12.17 15.23
CA ALA A 239 19.03 -12.57 15.02
C ALA A 239 19.21 -14.07 14.77
N ARG A 240 18.36 -14.94 15.33
CA ARG A 240 18.37 -16.40 15.06
C ARG A 240 17.79 -16.78 13.69
N ASN A 241 17.02 -15.89 13.06
CA ASN A 241 16.42 -16.12 11.75
C ASN A 241 17.33 -15.62 10.61
N ILE A 242 18.37 -14.82 10.91
CA ILE A 242 19.33 -14.37 9.90
C ILE A 242 20.07 -15.60 9.35
N GLY A 243 20.10 -15.75 8.02
CA GLY A 243 20.76 -16.86 7.33
C GLY A 243 20.06 -18.21 7.44
N THR A 244 18.84 -18.28 8.00
CA THR A 244 18.03 -19.49 7.91
C THR A 244 17.38 -19.61 6.53
N LEU A 245 16.86 -20.80 6.20
CA LEU A 245 16.04 -20.98 5.01
C LEU A 245 14.72 -20.23 5.18
N LEU A 246 14.54 -19.18 4.39
CA LEU A 246 13.32 -18.36 4.38
C LEU A 246 12.19 -19.05 3.59
N PRO A 247 10.91 -18.74 3.85
CA PRO A 247 9.83 -19.14 2.96
C PRO A 247 10.07 -18.59 1.55
N PRO A 248 9.91 -19.39 0.48
CA PRO A 248 10.08 -18.90 -0.88
C PRO A 248 8.97 -17.92 -1.24
N LEU A 249 9.29 -16.82 -1.93
CA LEU A 249 8.32 -15.78 -2.29
C LEU A 249 7.13 -16.34 -3.07
N ARG A 250 7.37 -17.38 -3.89
CA ARG A 250 6.33 -18.09 -4.65
C ARG A 250 5.30 -18.84 -3.77
N GLY A 251 5.65 -19.16 -2.52
CA GLY A 251 4.73 -19.74 -1.55
C GLY A 251 3.72 -18.72 -1.02
N GLU A 252 4.19 -17.52 -0.71
CA GLU A 252 3.36 -16.42 -0.17
C GLU A 252 2.63 -15.64 -1.28
N ARG A 253 3.27 -15.44 -2.43
CA ARG A 253 2.78 -14.71 -3.60
C ARG A 253 2.82 -15.56 -4.87
N PRO A 254 2.00 -16.63 -4.97
CA PRO A 254 1.95 -17.54 -6.14
C PRO A 254 1.34 -16.89 -7.40
N ASP A 255 0.87 -15.65 -7.29
CA ASP A 255 0.34 -14.80 -8.35
C ASP A 255 1.43 -13.98 -9.07
N LEU A 256 2.61 -13.80 -8.46
CA LEU A 256 3.76 -13.17 -9.10
C LEU A 256 4.40 -14.09 -10.17
N PRO A 257 5.11 -13.54 -11.18
CA PRO A 257 5.84 -14.33 -12.17
C PRO A 257 6.89 -15.26 -11.54
N ALA A 258 6.96 -16.50 -12.01
CA ALA A 258 7.86 -17.52 -11.48
C ALA A 258 9.33 -17.07 -11.46
N ALA A 259 9.82 -16.50 -12.56
CA ALA A 259 11.19 -16.00 -12.69
C ALA A 259 11.50 -14.87 -11.69
N LEU A 260 10.52 -14.01 -11.40
CA LEU A 260 10.67 -12.94 -10.39
C LEU A 260 10.82 -13.53 -8.98
N CYS A 261 10.00 -14.50 -8.61
CA CYS A 261 10.13 -15.20 -7.33
C CYS A 261 11.49 -15.90 -7.24
N GLU A 262 11.89 -16.64 -8.28
CA GLU A 262 13.14 -17.39 -8.33
C GLU A 262 14.38 -16.49 -8.24
N ALA A 263 14.37 -15.31 -8.88
CA ALA A 263 15.44 -14.32 -8.79
C ALA A 263 15.54 -13.68 -7.38
N LEU A 264 14.40 -13.39 -6.74
CA LEU A 264 14.41 -12.87 -5.37
C LEU A 264 14.82 -13.93 -4.35
N ASP A 265 14.33 -15.16 -4.48
CA ASP A 265 14.70 -16.26 -3.59
C ASP A 265 16.21 -16.57 -3.72
N ALA A 266 16.81 -16.43 -4.91
CA ALA A 266 18.26 -16.51 -5.13
C ALA A 266 19.03 -15.33 -4.51
N ALA A 267 18.50 -14.11 -4.57
CA ALA A 267 19.07 -12.93 -3.89
C ALA A 267 19.03 -13.05 -2.35
N LEU A 268 18.24 -13.98 -1.82
CA LEU A 268 18.16 -14.34 -0.41
C LEU A 268 19.02 -15.56 -0.02
N ASP A 269 19.89 -16.09 -0.89
CA ASP A 269 20.80 -17.18 -0.51
C ASP A 269 21.75 -16.73 0.62
N PRO A 270 21.89 -17.50 1.71
CA PRO A 270 22.82 -17.17 2.79
C PRO A 270 24.28 -17.02 2.36
N ASP A 271 24.75 -17.74 1.34
CA ASP A 271 26.10 -17.58 0.78
C ASP A 271 26.12 -16.37 -0.19
N PRO A 272 26.84 -15.28 0.13
CA PRO A 272 26.85 -14.07 -0.71
C PRO A 272 27.32 -14.33 -2.14
N ARG A 273 28.10 -15.38 -2.39
CA ARG A 273 28.64 -15.75 -3.71
C ARG A 273 27.63 -16.43 -4.63
N ARG A 274 26.42 -16.72 -4.13
CA ARG A 274 25.32 -17.35 -4.89
C ARG A 274 24.21 -16.38 -5.26
N ARG A 275 24.22 -15.19 -4.68
CA ARG A 275 23.25 -14.13 -5.00
C ARG A 275 23.53 -13.63 -6.42
N PRO A 276 22.50 -13.32 -7.23
CA PRO A 276 22.67 -12.70 -8.54
C PRO A 276 23.26 -11.30 -8.39
N ASP A 277 23.80 -10.76 -9.47
CA ASP A 277 24.19 -9.35 -9.48
C ASP A 277 22.97 -8.41 -9.62
N LEU A 278 23.19 -7.11 -9.41
CA LEU A 278 22.12 -6.11 -9.48
C LEU A 278 21.59 -5.87 -10.89
N ALA A 279 22.35 -6.19 -11.94
CA ALA A 279 21.90 -6.08 -13.32
C ALA A 279 20.97 -7.25 -13.67
N GLU A 280 21.34 -8.48 -13.28
CA GLU A 280 20.49 -9.68 -13.40
C GLU A 280 19.16 -9.50 -12.64
N LEU A 281 19.22 -9.08 -11.37
CA LEU A 281 18.02 -8.82 -10.57
C LEU A 281 17.15 -7.72 -11.19
N ARG A 282 17.76 -6.64 -11.69
CA ARG A 282 17.05 -5.56 -12.39
C ARG A 282 16.38 -6.06 -13.67
N GLU A 283 17.06 -6.84 -14.49
CA GLU A 283 16.50 -7.33 -15.77
C GLU A 283 15.20 -8.10 -15.53
N VAL A 284 15.20 -9.01 -14.54
CA VAL A 284 13.99 -9.75 -14.14
C VAL A 284 12.88 -8.84 -13.57
N LEU A 285 13.23 -7.79 -12.83
CA LEU A 285 12.26 -6.80 -12.33
C LEU A 285 11.63 -5.98 -13.47
N ASP A 286 12.45 -5.51 -14.41
CA ASP A 286 12.03 -4.72 -15.59
C ASP A 286 11.21 -5.58 -16.57
N GLU A 287 11.53 -6.87 -16.74
CA GLU A 287 10.74 -7.84 -17.53
C GLU A 287 9.39 -8.19 -16.88
N ALA A 288 9.35 -8.32 -15.55
CA ALA A 288 8.12 -8.63 -14.82
C ALA A 288 7.15 -7.43 -14.77
N ALA A 289 7.67 -6.21 -14.61
CA ALA A 289 6.88 -5.00 -14.35
C ALA A 289 5.72 -4.71 -15.32
N PRO A 290 5.75 -5.03 -16.63
CA PRO A 290 4.60 -4.86 -17.52
C PRO A 290 3.44 -5.85 -17.27
N GLY A 291 3.73 -7.03 -16.72
CA GLY A 291 2.75 -8.09 -16.42
C GLY A 291 2.26 -8.10 -14.97
N LEU A 292 2.90 -7.32 -14.08
CA LEU A 292 2.47 -7.14 -12.70
C LEU A 292 1.22 -6.24 -12.60
N ASP A 293 0.39 -6.54 -11.61
CA ASP A 293 -0.85 -5.82 -11.36
C ASP A 293 -0.56 -4.37 -10.90
N THR A 294 -1.40 -3.45 -11.36
CA THR A 294 -1.40 -2.03 -10.97
C THR A 294 -2.39 -1.74 -9.82
N GLU A 295 -3.24 -2.70 -9.49
CA GLU A 295 -4.18 -2.67 -8.35
C GLU A 295 -3.80 -3.72 -7.28
N GLY A 296 -3.20 -4.83 -7.71
CA GLY A 296 -2.59 -5.84 -6.85
C GLY A 296 -1.31 -5.30 -6.20
N GLY A 297 -1.13 -5.62 -4.93
CA GLY A 297 -0.30 -4.87 -3.98
C GLY A 297 -1.16 -4.53 -2.76
N LEU A 298 -0.62 -3.79 -1.79
CA LEU A 298 -1.30 -3.61 -0.50
C LEU A 298 -2.51 -2.64 -0.52
N VAL A 299 -2.78 -1.93 -1.64
CA VAL A 299 -4.11 -1.49 -2.18
C VAL A 299 -4.03 -0.31 -3.19
N GLU A 300 -4.98 -0.33 -4.15
CA GLU A 300 -5.48 0.63 -5.17
C GLU A 300 -4.76 1.97 -5.53
N PRO A 301 -4.77 2.36 -6.83
CA PRO A 301 -4.18 3.60 -7.37
C PRO A 301 -4.62 4.92 -6.72
N GLU A 302 -5.86 5.00 -6.21
CA GLU A 302 -6.42 6.20 -5.56
C GLU A 302 -5.57 6.65 -4.35
N THR A 303 -4.75 5.77 -3.78
CA THR A 303 -3.90 6.06 -2.61
C THR A 303 -2.65 6.86 -2.97
N LEU A 304 -2.09 6.72 -4.18
CA LEU A 304 -0.93 7.50 -4.63
C LEU A 304 -1.30 8.98 -4.76
N GLU A 305 -2.49 9.30 -5.31
CA GLU A 305 -2.99 10.68 -5.39
C GLU A 305 -3.17 11.32 -4.01
N ARG A 306 -3.52 10.53 -2.98
CA ARG A 306 -3.69 11.01 -1.60
C ARG A 306 -2.39 11.51 -0.96
N PHE A 307 -1.25 11.03 -1.43
CA PHE A 307 0.09 11.50 -1.05
C PHE A 307 0.71 12.45 -2.09
N GLY A 308 -0.02 12.79 -3.16
CA GLY A 308 0.49 13.63 -4.26
C GLY A 308 1.45 12.92 -5.21
N LEU A 309 1.47 11.58 -5.23
CA LEU A 309 2.51 10.77 -5.88
C LEU A 309 2.21 10.40 -7.36
N THR A 310 1.49 11.24 -8.12
CA THR A 310 0.87 10.80 -9.39
C THR A 310 1.83 10.82 -10.60
N ALA A 311 2.09 9.64 -11.18
CA ALA A 311 2.82 9.54 -12.44
C ALA A 311 1.96 9.94 -13.66
N VAL A 312 2.24 11.11 -14.25
CA VAL A 312 1.64 11.52 -15.53
C VAL A 312 2.23 10.70 -16.69
N LEU A 313 1.49 9.71 -17.18
CA LEU A 313 1.74 9.17 -18.52
C LEU A 313 1.37 10.23 -19.57
N PRO A 314 2.27 10.59 -20.51
CA PRO A 314 1.99 11.62 -21.50
C PRO A 314 0.94 11.16 -22.53
N ARG A 315 -0.31 11.59 -22.34
CA ARG A 315 -1.41 11.45 -23.33
C ARG A 315 -1.26 12.45 -24.50
N THR A 316 -0.14 12.41 -25.23
CA THR A 316 0.13 13.31 -26.37
C THR A 316 0.75 12.60 -27.58
N ALA A 317 0.18 11.45 -27.98
CA ALA A 317 0.52 10.81 -29.27
C ALA A 317 -0.70 10.24 -30.03
N ARG A 318 -1.90 10.81 -29.85
CA ARG A 318 -3.08 10.37 -30.61
C ARG A 318 -4.15 11.45 -30.81
N THR A 319 -3.83 12.48 -31.61
CA THR A 319 -4.72 13.17 -32.58
C THR A 319 -3.88 14.22 -33.32
N GLY A 320 -3.57 14.00 -34.60
CA GLY A 320 -2.70 14.93 -35.34
C GLY A 320 -2.13 14.47 -36.68
N MET A 321 -2.73 13.49 -37.38
CA MET A 321 -2.23 13.07 -38.70
C MET A 321 -3.35 12.56 -39.62
N THR A 322 -4.29 13.43 -39.98
CA THR A 322 -5.27 13.15 -41.05
C THR A 322 -5.36 14.25 -42.12
N ARG A 323 -4.40 15.18 -42.14
CA ARG A 323 -4.32 16.21 -43.20
C ARG A 323 -2.92 16.83 -43.34
N LEU A 324 -2.01 16.12 -44.02
CA LEU A 324 -0.98 16.67 -44.94
C LEU A 324 -0.08 15.56 -45.50
N LEU A 325 -0.66 14.69 -46.32
CA LEU A 325 0.11 13.83 -47.25
C LEU A 325 -0.28 14.20 -48.69
N ARG A 326 0.35 15.25 -49.23
CA ARG A 326 0.35 15.55 -50.68
C ARG A 326 1.55 16.45 -51.05
N GLY A 327 2.48 15.91 -51.85
CA GLY A 327 3.74 16.55 -52.24
C GLY A 327 4.88 16.18 -51.27
N ARG A 328 5.94 15.42 -51.60
CA ARG A 328 6.84 15.36 -52.78
C ARG A 328 7.89 16.48 -52.77
N GLY A 329 9.17 16.10 -52.60
CA GLY A 329 10.34 16.90 -53.00
C GLY A 329 11.31 17.27 -51.86
N ASP A 330 12.46 16.58 -51.86
CA ASP A 330 13.82 17.13 -51.75
C ASP A 330 14.32 17.89 -50.49
N SER A 331 15.25 17.24 -49.78
CA SER A 331 16.60 17.72 -49.40
C SER A 331 16.83 19.06 -48.66
N ALA A 332 17.17 18.98 -47.35
CA ALA A 332 18.18 19.78 -46.60
C ALA A 332 18.18 19.29 -45.13
N ALA A 333 19.27 18.82 -44.52
CA ALA A 333 20.45 19.57 -44.03
C ALA A 333 20.14 20.52 -42.84
N GLU A 334 20.76 20.26 -41.69
CA GLU A 334 20.68 21.06 -40.46
C GLU A 334 21.22 22.49 -40.62
N PRO A 335 20.97 23.34 -39.61
CA PRO A 335 22.07 24.12 -39.05
C PRO A 335 22.18 23.97 -37.53
N THR A 336 23.25 23.31 -37.06
CA THR A 336 23.75 23.43 -35.69
C THR A 336 24.58 24.72 -35.59
N GLU A 337 24.18 25.66 -34.73
CA GLU A 337 24.89 26.94 -34.56
C GLU A 337 26.12 26.76 -33.65
N VAL A 338 27.32 26.92 -34.22
CA VAL A 338 28.60 26.75 -33.51
C VAL A 338 29.24 28.11 -33.21
N VAL A 339 29.25 28.50 -31.93
CA VAL A 339 29.93 29.72 -31.46
C VAL A 339 31.42 29.45 -31.24
N TYR A 340 32.28 30.26 -31.85
CA TYR A 340 33.73 30.19 -31.69
C TYR A 340 34.23 31.12 -30.58
N GLY A 341 35.00 30.58 -29.63
CA GLY A 341 35.81 31.34 -28.68
C GLY A 341 37.24 31.59 -29.21
N GLY A 342 37.82 32.75 -28.90
CA GLY A 342 39.02 33.30 -29.55
C GLY A 342 40.37 32.58 -29.34
N ASP A 343 40.42 31.40 -28.72
CA ASP A 343 41.66 30.66 -28.40
C ASP A 343 41.66 29.19 -28.87
N GLY A 344 40.88 28.86 -29.91
CA GLY A 344 41.10 27.66 -30.74
C GLY A 344 40.91 26.27 -30.08
N ARG A 345 40.40 26.19 -28.85
CA ARG A 345 40.09 24.93 -28.15
C ARG A 345 38.58 24.71 -28.01
N ARG A 346 38.11 23.49 -28.28
CA ARG A 346 36.72 23.08 -28.02
C ARG A 346 36.46 23.06 -26.51
N LEU A 347 35.54 23.89 -26.05
CA LEU A 347 34.91 23.74 -24.74
C LEU A 347 33.61 22.94 -24.91
N ALA A 348 33.39 21.94 -24.06
CA ALA A 348 32.10 21.27 -23.98
C ALA A 348 31.08 22.25 -23.38
N ALA A 349 29.94 22.43 -24.04
CA ALA A 349 28.87 23.29 -23.52
C ALA A 349 28.30 22.67 -22.23
N ALA A 350 28.35 23.43 -21.13
CA ALA A 350 27.51 23.13 -19.99
C ALA A 350 26.03 23.29 -20.40
N PRO A 351 25.11 22.43 -19.94
CA PRO A 351 23.69 22.58 -20.25
C PRO A 351 23.20 23.94 -19.74
N ALA A 352 22.57 24.71 -20.63
CA ALA A 352 22.03 26.01 -20.27
C ALA A 352 20.99 25.85 -19.16
N TYR A 353 21.16 26.59 -18.06
CA TYR A 353 20.19 26.67 -16.98
C TYR A 353 18.92 27.33 -17.52
N VAL A 354 17.92 26.52 -17.88
CA VAL A 354 16.59 27.02 -18.24
C VAL A 354 16.02 27.68 -17.00
N ALA A 355 15.94 29.00 -17.00
CA ALA A 355 15.36 29.76 -15.91
C ALA A 355 13.93 29.28 -15.67
N ALA A 356 13.64 28.86 -14.44
CA ALA A 356 12.28 28.49 -14.05
C ALA A 356 11.31 29.65 -14.35
N PRO A 357 10.10 29.39 -14.87
CA PRO A 357 9.11 30.44 -15.04
C PRO A 357 8.82 31.09 -13.68
N PRO A 358 8.55 32.42 -13.64
CA PRO A 358 8.27 33.10 -12.39
C PRO A 358 7.07 32.45 -11.69
N ALA A 359 7.23 32.19 -10.39
CA ALA A 359 6.21 31.52 -9.60
C ALA A 359 4.87 32.27 -9.69
N GLY A 360 3.86 31.58 -10.22
CA GLY A 360 2.48 32.03 -10.09
C GLY A 360 2.09 32.11 -8.62
N GLU A 361 1.20 33.03 -8.28
CA GLU A 361 0.74 33.22 -6.90
C GLU A 361 0.23 31.90 -6.28
N PRO A 362 0.44 31.68 -4.96
CA PRO A 362 0.06 30.43 -4.31
C PRO A 362 -1.44 30.20 -4.43
N GLY A 363 -1.80 29.25 -5.31
CA GLY A 363 -3.18 28.83 -5.49
C GLY A 363 -3.76 28.28 -4.19
N GLU A 364 -4.97 28.72 -3.85
CA GLU A 364 -5.72 28.20 -2.71
C GLU A 364 -5.77 26.66 -2.71
N PRO A 365 -5.81 26.01 -1.53
CA PRO A 365 -5.80 24.55 -1.43
C PRO A 365 -6.97 23.95 -2.22
N ARG A 366 -6.65 23.41 -3.39
CA ARG A 366 -7.60 22.81 -4.32
C ARG A 366 -8.15 21.53 -3.70
N ARG A 367 -9.27 21.65 -2.99
CA ARG A 367 -10.08 20.49 -2.59
C ARG A 367 -10.39 19.67 -3.85
N SER A 368 -9.76 18.51 -3.98
CA SER A 368 -10.05 17.57 -5.07
C SER A 368 -11.53 17.23 -5.04
N ARG A 369 -12.24 17.60 -6.10
CA ARG A 369 -13.58 17.08 -6.36
C ARG A 369 -13.36 15.73 -7.03
N LEU A 370 -13.81 14.65 -6.40
CA LEU A 370 -13.89 13.32 -7.02
C LEU A 370 -14.38 13.46 -8.45
N THR A 371 -13.59 13.00 -9.42
CA THR A 371 -13.91 13.19 -10.82
C THR A 371 -14.91 12.12 -11.21
N TRP A 372 -15.99 12.51 -11.89
CA TRP A 372 -17.06 11.58 -12.31
C TRP A 372 -16.56 10.38 -13.15
N GLN A 373 -15.33 10.42 -13.66
CA GLN A 373 -14.72 9.34 -14.45
C GLN A 373 -14.10 8.24 -13.56
N GLU A 374 -13.54 8.55 -12.38
CA GLU A 374 -13.04 7.55 -11.43
C GLU A 374 -14.21 6.72 -10.85
N LEU A 375 -15.30 7.40 -10.45
CA LEU A 375 -16.54 6.77 -9.97
C LEU A 375 -17.21 5.84 -10.99
N VAL A 376 -16.85 5.93 -12.28
CA VAL A 376 -17.48 5.16 -13.37
C VAL A 376 -16.65 3.95 -13.80
N ALA A 377 -15.33 3.94 -13.58
CA ALA A 377 -14.45 2.86 -14.06
C ALA A 377 -14.78 1.49 -13.43
N ASP A 378 -15.02 1.46 -12.12
CA ASP A 378 -15.36 0.25 -11.34
C ASP A 378 -16.87 0.15 -11.01
N PHE A 379 -17.68 1.02 -11.64
CA PHE A 379 -19.13 1.09 -11.47
C PHE A 379 -19.89 -0.23 -11.67
N PRO A 380 -19.64 -1.09 -12.68
CA PRO A 380 -20.42 -2.33 -12.84
C PRO A 380 -20.21 -3.31 -11.68
N GLY A 381 -19.01 -3.34 -11.10
CA GLY A 381 -18.74 -4.09 -9.87
C GLY A 381 -19.49 -3.47 -8.69
N ARG A 382 -19.18 -2.21 -8.38
CA ARG A 382 -19.77 -1.47 -7.25
C ARG A 382 -21.32 -1.48 -7.28
N ALA A 383 -21.94 -1.34 -8.44
CA ALA A 383 -23.38 -1.45 -8.64
C ALA A 383 -23.93 -2.87 -8.38
N ALA A 384 -23.20 -3.94 -8.74
CA ALA A 384 -23.59 -5.31 -8.44
C ALA A 384 -23.55 -5.62 -6.93
N ALA A 385 -22.54 -5.12 -6.19
CA ALA A 385 -22.52 -5.19 -4.73
C ALA A 385 -23.69 -4.41 -4.10
N GLY A 386 -23.98 -3.22 -4.62
CA GLY A 386 -25.13 -2.41 -4.21
C GLY A 386 -26.46 -3.15 -4.40
N LEU A 387 -26.67 -3.74 -5.58
CA LEU A 387 -27.86 -4.52 -5.90
C LEU A 387 -28.01 -5.74 -4.97
N ALA A 388 -26.93 -6.48 -4.71
CA ALA A 388 -26.94 -7.65 -3.84
C ALA A 388 -27.28 -7.27 -2.39
N ALA A 389 -26.70 -6.19 -1.86
CA ALA A 389 -27.03 -5.67 -0.53
C ALA A 389 -28.48 -5.18 -0.43
N ALA A 390 -29.00 -4.51 -1.47
CA ALA A 390 -30.39 -4.05 -1.51
C ALA A 390 -31.40 -5.21 -1.55
N LEU A 391 -31.13 -6.25 -2.36
CA LEU A 391 -31.90 -7.50 -2.39
C LEU A 391 -31.91 -8.17 -1.01
N LEU A 392 -30.77 -8.24 -0.32
CA LEU A 392 -30.68 -8.73 1.05
C LEU A 392 -31.54 -7.92 2.03
N THR A 393 -31.50 -6.58 1.97
CA THR A 393 -32.31 -5.73 2.84
C THR A 393 -33.81 -5.98 2.63
N VAL A 394 -34.26 -6.15 1.38
CA VAL A 394 -35.67 -6.47 1.09
C VAL A 394 -36.05 -7.84 1.63
N LEU A 395 -35.22 -8.87 1.42
CA LEU A 395 -35.48 -10.23 1.89
C LEU A 395 -35.46 -10.32 3.43
N ALA A 396 -34.51 -9.66 4.07
CA ALA A 396 -34.41 -9.60 5.52
C ALA A 396 -35.56 -8.80 6.16
N ALA A 397 -36.06 -7.76 5.49
CA ALA A 397 -37.25 -7.04 5.95
C ALA A 397 -38.55 -7.83 5.79
N GLY A 398 -38.58 -8.84 4.91
CA GLY A 398 -39.62 -9.87 4.88
C GLY A 398 -39.57 -10.88 6.05
N LEU A 399 -38.58 -10.77 6.95
CA LEU A 399 -38.50 -11.62 8.15
C LEU A 399 -39.28 -11.06 9.35
N ALA A 400 -39.71 -9.80 9.30
CA ALA A 400 -40.42 -9.10 10.38
C ALA A 400 -41.80 -8.59 9.90
N PRO A 401 -42.76 -8.37 10.82
CA PRO A 401 -44.06 -7.83 10.46
C PRO A 401 -43.97 -6.36 10.02
N GLY A 402 -43.95 -6.11 8.71
CA GLY A 402 -44.27 -4.82 8.07
C GLY A 402 -43.48 -3.60 8.56
N PRO A 403 -42.32 -3.25 7.97
CA PRO A 403 -41.52 -2.11 8.41
C PRO A 403 -42.29 -0.78 8.36
N SER A 404 -42.01 0.08 9.35
CA SER A 404 -42.49 1.46 9.46
C SER A 404 -41.95 2.39 8.35
N PHE A 405 -40.98 1.93 7.56
CA PHE A 405 -40.33 2.65 6.47
C PHE A 405 -40.56 2.00 5.10
N SER A 406 -40.46 2.81 4.03
CA SER A 406 -40.54 2.32 2.65
C SER A 406 -39.38 1.37 2.30
N LEU A 407 -39.70 0.10 2.06
CA LEU A 407 -38.77 -0.94 1.60
C LEU A 407 -37.97 -0.51 0.36
N LEU A 408 -38.65 0.10 -0.62
CA LEU A 408 -38.02 0.55 -1.87
C LEU A 408 -37.02 1.68 -1.62
N THR A 409 -37.35 2.59 -0.70
CA THR A 409 -36.43 3.67 -0.30
C THR A 409 -35.23 3.13 0.47
N ALA A 410 -35.45 2.19 1.40
CA ALA A 410 -34.36 1.54 2.14
C ALA A 410 -33.42 0.75 1.20
N ALA A 411 -33.98 -0.04 0.30
CA ALA A 411 -33.23 -0.79 -0.72
C ALA A 411 -32.41 0.14 -1.62
N LEU A 412 -32.98 1.27 -2.06
CA LEU A 412 -32.27 2.26 -2.87
C LEU A 412 -31.12 2.93 -2.09
N VAL A 413 -31.35 3.31 -0.84
CA VAL A 413 -30.31 3.88 0.03
C VAL A 413 -29.18 2.88 0.22
N VAL A 414 -29.49 1.61 0.53
CA VAL A 414 -28.49 0.54 0.65
C VAL A 414 -27.72 0.33 -0.65
N ALA A 415 -28.41 0.25 -1.79
CA ALA A 415 -27.76 0.09 -3.09
C ALA A 415 -26.75 1.20 -3.38
N VAL A 416 -27.13 2.45 -3.14
CA VAL A 416 -26.27 3.63 -3.34
C VAL A 416 -25.13 3.67 -2.31
N THR A 417 -25.41 3.44 -1.03
CA THR A 417 -24.39 3.48 0.03
C THR A 417 -23.35 2.37 -0.15
N VAL A 418 -23.75 1.16 -0.54
CA VAL A 418 -22.83 0.06 -0.83
C VAL A 418 -22.12 0.25 -2.18
N ALA A 419 -22.76 0.82 -3.20
CA ALA A 419 -22.03 1.15 -4.44
C ALA A 419 -20.97 2.26 -4.24
N LEU A 420 -21.25 3.26 -3.41
CA LEU A 420 -20.30 4.34 -3.10
C LEU A 420 -19.22 3.90 -2.09
N LEU A 421 -19.56 3.04 -1.14
CA LEU A 421 -18.69 2.59 -0.05
C LEU A 421 -18.85 1.07 0.17
N PRO A 422 -18.31 0.18 -0.71
CA PRO A 422 -18.61 -1.25 -0.70
C PRO A 422 -18.48 -1.94 0.65
N ARG A 423 -17.40 -1.61 1.39
CA ARG A 423 -17.11 -2.25 2.68
C ARG A 423 -17.81 -1.57 3.85
N VAL A 424 -17.67 -0.24 3.97
CA VAL A 424 -18.24 0.54 5.07
C VAL A 424 -19.76 0.56 4.97
N GLY A 425 -20.31 0.76 3.78
CA GLY A 425 -21.74 0.72 3.50
C GLY A 425 -22.36 -0.66 3.77
N TRP A 426 -21.66 -1.75 3.47
CA TRP A 426 -22.16 -3.10 3.77
C TRP A 426 -22.21 -3.35 5.28
N VAL A 427 -21.15 -2.99 6.01
CA VAL A 427 -21.11 -3.12 7.48
C VAL A 427 -22.18 -2.24 8.15
N LEU A 428 -22.33 -0.98 7.72
CA LEU A 428 -23.38 -0.08 8.23
C LEU A 428 -24.79 -0.60 7.92
N THR A 429 -25.00 -1.17 6.72
CA THR A 429 -26.28 -1.81 6.35
C THR A 429 -26.57 -3.01 7.23
N ALA A 430 -25.59 -3.91 7.39
CA ALA A 430 -25.71 -5.11 8.20
C ALA A 430 -26.00 -4.78 9.68
N MET A 431 -25.29 -3.80 10.24
CA MET A 431 -25.52 -3.31 11.61
C MET A 431 -26.89 -2.66 11.76
N GLY A 432 -27.29 -1.77 10.84
CA GLY A 432 -28.59 -1.11 10.87
C GLY A 432 -29.76 -2.10 10.73
N LEU A 433 -29.58 -3.15 9.93
CA LEU A 433 -30.56 -4.21 9.74
C LEU A 433 -30.71 -5.10 10.99
N CYS A 434 -29.62 -5.56 11.61
CA CYS A 434 -29.70 -6.24 12.91
C CYS A 434 -30.33 -5.33 13.98
N ALA A 435 -29.96 -4.06 14.03
CA ALA A 435 -30.49 -3.10 15.01
C ALA A 435 -31.99 -2.84 14.84
N TRP A 436 -32.50 -2.77 13.61
CA TRP A 436 -33.94 -2.65 13.36
C TRP A 436 -34.68 -3.96 13.70
N LEU A 437 -34.16 -5.14 13.34
CA LEU A 437 -34.78 -6.42 13.70
C LEU A 437 -34.85 -6.62 15.23
N ALA A 438 -33.86 -6.13 15.96
CA ALA A 438 -33.84 -6.09 17.43
C ALA A 438 -34.59 -4.88 18.05
N SER A 439 -35.25 -4.04 17.24
CA SER A 439 -36.01 -2.90 17.77
C SER A 439 -37.39 -3.32 18.30
N PRO A 440 -37.96 -2.57 19.27
CA PRO A 440 -39.32 -2.80 19.74
C PRO A 440 -40.41 -2.66 18.66
N GLU A 441 -40.09 -2.02 17.51
CA GLU A 441 -41.01 -1.92 16.37
C GLU A 441 -41.09 -3.22 15.58
N ALA A 442 -39.96 -3.92 15.41
CA ALA A 442 -39.90 -5.18 14.66
C ALA A 442 -40.21 -6.40 15.55
N GLY A 443 -39.80 -6.37 16.82
CA GLY A 443 -40.14 -7.39 17.82
C GLY A 443 -39.58 -8.78 17.55
N VAL A 444 -38.48 -8.91 16.79
CA VAL A 444 -37.88 -10.18 16.35
C VAL A 444 -36.40 -10.29 16.78
N GLU A 445 -36.12 -10.04 18.05
CA GLU A 445 -34.76 -10.00 18.63
C GLU A 445 -33.96 -11.29 18.38
N GLY A 446 -34.61 -12.45 18.44
CA GLY A 446 -33.97 -13.73 18.10
C GLY A 446 -33.55 -13.83 16.63
N THR A 447 -34.33 -13.28 15.71
CA THR A 447 -34.01 -13.23 14.27
C THR A 447 -32.80 -12.31 14.01
N ALA A 448 -32.69 -11.20 14.74
CA ALA A 448 -31.53 -10.32 14.68
C ALA A 448 -30.24 -11.04 15.09
N LEU A 449 -30.27 -11.85 16.17
CA LEU A 449 -29.14 -12.65 16.62
C LEU A 449 -28.65 -13.62 15.53
N VAL A 450 -29.57 -14.39 14.94
CA VAL A 450 -29.25 -15.41 13.92
C VAL A 450 -28.67 -14.76 12.66
N LEU A 451 -29.23 -13.62 12.22
CA LEU A 451 -28.70 -12.87 11.09
C LEU A 451 -27.29 -12.34 11.40
N CYS A 452 -27.08 -11.74 12.58
CA CYS A 452 -25.76 -11.25 12.98
C CYS A 452 -24.72 -12.40 13.14
N ALA A 453 -25.13 -13.61 13.56
CA ALA A 453 -24.27 -14.80 13.55
C ALA A 453 -23.84 -15.21 12.14
N ALA A 454 -24.74 -15.13 11.15
CA ALA A 454 -24.42 -15.38 9.73
C ALA A 454 -23.47 -14.31 9.15
N LEU A 455 -23.54 -13.07 9.64
CA LEU A 455 -22.73 -11.94 9.15
C LEU A 455 -21.29 -11.95 9.70
N ILE A 456 -21.04 -12.46 10.91
CA ILE A 456 -19.71 -12.49 11.57
C ILE A 456 -18.58 -13.16 10.75
N PRO A 457 -18.79 -14.29 10.04
CA PRO A 457 -17.74 -14.92 9.22
C PRO A 457 -17.24 -14.04 8.05
N VAL A 458 -18.05 -13.11 7.54
CA VAL A 458 -17.69 -12.27 6.37
C VAL A 458 -16.42 -11.42 6.64
N PRO A 459 -16.36 -10.57 7.69
CA PRO A 459 -15.15 -9.81 8.01
C PRO A 459 -13.97 -10.64 8.55
N LEU A 460 -14.19 -11.91 8.93
CA LEU A 460 -13.15 -12.81 9.45
C LEU A 460 -12.49 -13.66 8.36
N LEU A 461 -13.27 -14.12 7.37
CA LEU A 461 -12.82 -15.06 6.33
C LEU A 461 -12.53 -14.40 4.99
N LEU A 462 -13.03 -13.18 4.74
CA LEU A 462 -12.85 -12.47 3.47
C LEU A 462 -11.88 -11.28 3.59
N PRO A 463 -11.05 -11.04 2.55
CA PRO A 463 -10.05 -9.98 2.58
C PRO A 463 -10.68 -8.58 2.60
N ARG A 464 -9.84 -7.59 2.88
CA ARG A 464 -10.22 -6.20 3.16
C ARG A 464 -10.77 -5.41 1.96
N ALA A 465 -10.88 -6.00 0.77
CA ALA A 465 -11.20 -5.33 -0.49
C ALA A 465 -12.43 -5.91 -1.22
N GLY A 466 -13.20 -5.01 -1.86
CA GLY A 466 -14.06 -5.31 -3.00
C GLY A 466 -15.40 -6.03 -2.79
N LEU A 467 -15.96 -6.46 -3.92
CA LEU A 467 -17.26 -7.12 -4.14
C LEU A 467 -17.58 -8.31 -3.23
N LEU A 468 -16.54 -8.97 -2.72
CA LEU A 468 -16.64 -10.27 -2.05
C LEU A 468 -17.50 -10.24 -0.78
N TRP A 469 -17.66 -9.07 -0.15
CA TRP A 469 -18.41 -8.88 1.08
C TRP A 469 -19.90 -9.20 0.96
N SER A 470 -20.48 -9.02 -0.24
CA SER A 470 -21.87 -9.39 -0.53
C SER A 470 -22.01 -10.74 -1.25
N ALA A 471 -20.91 -11.35 -1.72
CA ALA A 471 -20.95 -12.59 -2.49
C ALA A 471 -21.55 -13.80 -1.74
N PRO A 472 -21.28 -14.05 -0.44
CA PRO A 472 -21.92 -15.14 0.32
C PRO A 472 -23.45 -15.15 0.28
N ALA A 473 -24.08 -13.99 0.09
CA ALA A 473 -25.52 -13.82 -0.09
C ALA A 473 -26.10 -14.56 -1.28
N LEU A 474 -25.29 -14.81 -2.31
CA LEU A 474 -25.72 -15.53 -3.50
C LEU A 474 -26.03 -17.00 -3.20
N ALA A 475 -25.44 -17.59 -2.15
CA ALA A 475 -25.70 -18.99 -1.78
C ALA A 475 -27.18 -19.25 -1.43
N PRO A 476 -27.81 -18.56 -0.45
CA PRO A 476 -29.24 -18.74 -0.16
C PRO A 476 -30.16 -18.26 -1.29
N LEU A 477 -29.76 -17.23 -2.06
CA LEU A 477 -30.52 -16.79 -3.25
C LEU A 477 -30.59 -17.88 -4.32
N LEU A 478 -29.47 -18.56 -4.59
CA LEU A 478 -29.42 -19.71 -5.49
C LEU A 478 -30.18 -20.91 -4.89
N GLY A 479 -30.12 -21.13 -3.58
CA GLY A 479 -30.90 -22.15 -2.88
C GLY A 479 -32.41 -21.97 -3.03
N ALA A 480 -32.91 -20.74 -2.94
CA ALA A 480 -34.34 -20.43 -3.10
C ALA A 480 -34.90 -20.78 -4.50
N ILE A 481 -34.03 -20.97 -5.49
CA ILE A 481 -34.38 -21.42 -6.85
C ILE A 481 -33.85 -22.82 -7.19
N GLY A 482 -33.44 -23.61 -6.18
CA GLY A 482 -32.97 -24.99 -6.35
C GLY A 482 -31.56 -25.14 -6.95
N LEU A 483 -30.77 -24.06 -6.98
CA LEU A 483 -29.45 -23.98 -7.62
C LEU A 483 -28.29 -23.75 -6.63
N ALA A 484 -28.48 -23.95 -5.32
CA ALA A 484 -27.44 -23.76 -4.30
C ALA A 484 -26.05 -24.33 -4.67
N PRO A 485 -25.91 -25.56 -5.25
CA PRO A 485 -24.60 -26.10 -5.62
C PRO A 485 -23.82 -25.25 -6.65
N LEU A 486 -24.48 -24.42 -7.46
CA LEU A 486 -23.80 -23.51 -8.38
C LEU A 486 -22.99 -22.44 -7.64
N PHE A 487 -23.29 -22.17 -6.36
CA PHE A 487 -22.50 -21.26 -5.54
C PHE A 487 -21.04 -21.73 -5.39
N VAL A 488 -20.77 -23.04 -5.42
CA VAL A 488 -19.40 -23.60 -5.43
C VAL A 488 -18.62 -23.09 -6.65
N GLY A 489 -19.28 -23.04 -7.81
CA GLY A 489 -18.73 -22.46 -9.04
C GLY A 489 -18.60 -20.94 -8.98
N ALA A 490 -19.55 -20.24 -8.36
CA ALA A 490 -19.46 -18.79 -8.14
C ALA A 490 -18.28 -18.42 -7.23
N ALA A 491 -18.09 -19.14 -6.11
CA ALA A 491 -16.95 -18.97 -5.21
C ALA A 491 -15.60 -19.26 -5.91
N ALA A 492 -15.55 -20.30 -6.76
CA ALA A 492 -14.40 -20.63 -7.59
C ALA A 492 -14.00 -19.52 -8.58
N LEU A 493 -15.00 -18.83 -9.17
CA LEU A 493 -14.79 -17.77 -10.14
C LEU A 493 -14.51 -16.40 -9.51
N LEU A 494 -15.15 -16.09 -8.38
CA LEU A 494 -15.04 -14.81 -7.67
C LEU A 494 -13.78 -14.73 -6.80
N GLY A 495 -13.34 -15.84 -6.20
CA GLY A 495 -12.10 -15.89 -5.43
C GLY A 495 -10.87 -15.94 -6.35
N ARG A 496 -9.91 -15.03 -6.15
CA ARG A 496 -8.64 -15.00 -6.89
C ARG A 496 -7.61 -15.97 -6.28
N THR A 497 -7.61 -16.16 -4.96
CA THR A 497 -6.70 -17.10 -4.26
C THR A 497 -7.42 -18.34 -3.72
N ILE A 498 -6.67 -19.40 -3.40
CA ILE A 498 -7.21 -20.61 -2.74
C ILE A 498 -7.95 -20.25 -1.45
N TRP A 499 -7.35 -19.39 -0.61
CA TRP A 499 -7.95 -18.93 0.65
C TRP A 499 -9.22 -18.10 0.43
N GLN A 500 -9.27 -17.24 -0.59
CA GLN A 500 -10.49 -16.50 -0.95
C GLN A 500 -11.59 -17.43 -1.44
N ARG A 501 -11.28 -18.41 -2.28
CA ARG A 501 -12.24 -19.42 -2.76
C ARG A 501 -12.80 -20.25 -1.60
N ALA A 502 -11.93 -20.69 -0.71
CA ALA A 502 -12.30 -21.43 0.49
C ALA A 502 -13.15 -20.59 1.46
N GLY A 503 -12.74 -19.34 1.72
CA GLY A 503 -13.47 -18.40 2.58
C GLY A 503 -14.85 -18.03 2.02
N LEU A 504 -14.95 -17.78 0.71
CA LEU A 504 -16.23 -17.56 0.03
C LEU A 504 -17.15 -18.79 0.11
N ALA A 505 -16.61 -19.98 -0.18
CA ALA A 505 -17.37 -21.22 -0.13
C ALA A 505 -17.87 -21.54 1.29
N ALA A 506 -17.02 -21.35 2.30
CA ALA A 506 -17.35 -21.56 3.72
C ALA A 506 -18.36 -20.52 4.23
N ALA A 507 -18.17 -19.24 3.91
CA ALA A 507 -19.13 -18.19 4.28
C ALA A 507 -20.50 -18.43 3.62
N GLY A 508 -20.54 -18.74 2.31
CA GLY A 508 -21.79 -19.07 1.63
C GLY A 508 -22.47 -20.34 2.15
N LEU A 509 -21.70 -21.35 2.56
CA LEU A 509 -22.23 -22.54 3.23
C LEU A 509 -22.92 -22.19 4.55
N LEU A 510 -22.28 -21.38 5.40
CA LEU A 510 -22.88 -20.91 6.65
C LEU A 510 -24.13 -20.06 6.40
N TRP A 511 -24.09 -19.15 5.43
CA TRP A 511 -25.25 -18.34 5.03
C TRP A 511 -26.42 -19.18 4.54
N LEU A 512 -26.16 -20.24 3.79
CA LEU A 512 -27.18 -21.17 3.31
C LEU A 512 -27.84 -21.91 4.49
N ARG A 513 -27.06 -22.42 5.45
CA ARG A 513 -27.60 -23.11 6.65
C ARG A 513 -28.39 -22.17 7.56
N PHE A 514 -27.90 -20.95 7.79
CA PHE A 514 -28.65 -19.95 8.55
C PHE A 514 -29.91 -19.48 7.79
N ALA A 515 -29.89 -19.43 6.46
CA ALA A 515 -31.08 -19.11 5.67
C ALA A 515 -32.12 -20.24 5.69
N GLU A 516 -31.72 -21.51 5.69
CA GLU A 516 -32.64 -22.64 5.93
C GLU A 516 -33.31 -22.51 7.31
N ALA A 517 -32.52 -22.29 8.37
CA ALA A 517 -33.03 -22.09 9.73
C ALA A 517 -33.94 -20.85 9.87
N LEU A 518 -33.60 -19.75 9.22
CA LEU A 518 -34.41 -18.54 9.19
C LEU A 518 -35.70 -18.73 8.39
N THR A 519 -35.65 -19.28 7.17
CA THR A 519 -36.82 -19.35 6.26
C THR A 519 -37.73 -20.54 6.52
N GLY A 520 -37.26 -21.58 7.24
CA GLY A 520 -37.97 -22.84 7.37
C GLY A 520 -38.15 -23.57 6.02
N SER A 521 -37.37 -23.19 5.01
CA SER A 521 -37.42 -23.74 3.65
C SER A 521 -36.17 -24.59 3.40
N ASP A 522 -36.35 -25.71 2.72
CA ASP A 522 -35.24 -26.60 2.34
C ASP A 522 -34.51 -26.00 1.13
N LEU A 523 -33.30 -25.46 1.33
CA LEU A 523 -32.53 -24.76 0.29
C LEU A 523 -31.44 -25.65 -0.33
N LEU A 524 -30.89 -26.61 0.44
CA LEU A 524 -29.98 -27.65 -0.06
C LEU A 524 -29.88 -28.88 0.85
N TYR A 525 -29.73 -28.67 2.16
CA TYR A 525 -29.49 -29.73 3.15
C TYR A 525 -30.78 -30.13 3.88
N GLY A 526 -31.80 -29.27 3.79
CA GLY A 526 -33.05 -29.41 4.51
C GLY A 526 -32.98 -28.78 5.90
N SER A 527 -34.13 -28.25 6.31
CA SER A 527 -34.42 -27.69 7.63
C SER A 527 -34.20 -28.69 8.78
N GLY A 528 -34.16 -30.00 8.47
CA GLY A 528 -33.97 -31.08 9.43
C GLY A 528 -35.24 -31.35 10.26
N PRO A 529 -35.40 -32.57 10.81
CA PRO A 529 -36.65 -32.99 11.46
C PRO A 529 -36.91 -32.34 12.84
N ALA A 530 -36.18 -31.29 13.22
CA ALA A 530 -36.11 -30.79 14.60
C ALA A 530 -36.14 -29.25 14.75
N VAL A 531 -36.28 -28.48 13.67
CA VAL A 531 -36.39 -27.01 13.74
C VAL A 531 -37.88 -26.62 13.79
N PRO A 532 -38.45 -26.28 14.96
CA PRO A 532 -39.83 -25.80 15.01
C PRO A 532 -39.95 -24.46 14.25
N PRO A 533 -41.10 -24.16 13.64
CA PRO A 533 -41.31 -22.89 12.94
C PRO A 533 -41.07 -21.69 13.88
N ARG A 534 -40.67 -20.54 13.33
CA ARG A 534 -40.19 -19.31 14.03
C ARG A 534 -40.94 -18.85 15.28
N ALA A 535 -42.18 -19.27 15.46
CA ALA A 535 -43.17 -18.83 16.45
C ALA A 535 -42.75 -18.91 17.95
N GLY A 536 -41.53 -19.37 18.27
CA GLY A 536 -40.96 -19.32 19.63
C GLY A 536 -39.69 -18.48 19.78
N TRP A 537 -39.07 -18.00 18.70
CA TRP A 537 -37.74 -17.37 18.74
C TRP A 537 -37.81 -15.84 18.70
N GLU A 538 -38.88 -15.31 18.12
CA GLU A 538 -39.06 -13.87 17.87
C GLU A 538 -38.96 -13.06 19.16
N SER A 539 -39.50 -13.60 20.27
CA SER A 539 -39.45 -13.01 21.62
C SER A 539 -38.37 -13.59 22.56
N SER A 540 -37.43 -14.42 22.07
CA SER A 540 -36.42 -15.07 22.93
C SER A 540 -35.09 -15.32 22.22
N VAL A 541 -34.10 -14.49 22.57
CA VAL A 541 -32.69 -14.61 22.14
C VAL A 541 -32.08 -15.97 22.53
N VAL A 542 -32.46 -16.52 23.69
CA VAL A 542 -31.94 -17.79 24.21
C VAL A 542 -32.49 -18.98 23.40
N ASP A 543 -33.79 -18.96 23.09
CA ASP A 543 -34.39 -20.03 22.30
C ASP A 543 -33.87 -19.96 20.86
N ALA A 544 -33.78 -18.77 20.25
CA ALA A 544 -33.16 -18.57 18.93
C ALA A 544 -31.73 -19.15 18.84
N ALA A 545 -30.91 -18.95 19.87
CA ALA A 545 -29.57 -19.53 19.92
C ALA A 545 -29.61 -21.07 19.96
N ARG A 546 -30.47 -21.66 20.79
CA ARG A 546 -30.60 -23.12 20.95
C ARG A 546 -31.23 -23.82 19.75
N THR A 547 -32.12 -23.17 19.01
CA THR A 547 -32.92 -23.81 17.94
C THR A 547 -32.44 -23.47 16.53
N ALA A 548 -31.75 -22.34 16.34
CA ALA A 548 -31.23 -21.93 15.03
C ALA A 548 -29.70 -21.95 14.93
N ILE A 549 -28.96 -21.67 16.02
CA ILE A 549 -27.49 -21.57 15.98
C ILE A 549 -26.84 -22.90 16.42
N GLU A 550 -27.24 -23.44 17.57
CA GLU A 550 -26.71 -24.69 18.11
C GLU A 550 -26.85 -25.88 17.13
N PRO A 551 -27.97 -26.08 16.40
CA PRO A 551 -28.07 -27.16 15.42
C PRO A 551 -27.18 -26.95 14.19
N VAL A 552 -26.96 -25.71 13.74
CA VAL A 552 -26.07 -25.41 12.61
C VAL A 552 -24.61 -25.73 12.95
N ILE A 553 -24.20 -25.50 14.21
CA ILE A 553 -22.85 -25.82 14.69
C ILE A 553 -22.68 -27.31 14.98
N THR A 554 -23.67 -27.95 15.62
CA THR A 554 -23.58 -29.36 16.05
C THR A 554 -23.91 -30.39 14.96
N SER A 555 -24.76 -30.04 13.99
CA SER A 555 -25.13 -30.87 12.83
C SER A 555 -24.20 -30.63 11.63
N PHE A 556 -22.97 -30.19 11.88
CA PHE A 556 -21.99 -29.90 10.83
C PHE A 556 -21.35 -31.20 10.34
N ASP A 557 -21.72 -31.65 9.13
CA ASP A 557 -21.05 -32.75 8.45
C ASP A 557 -19.70 -32.26 7.88
N PRO A 558 -18.55 -32.70 8.43
CA PRO A 558 -17.25 -32.21 7.99
C PRO A 558 -16.87 -32.74 6.59
N ILE A 559 -17.43 -33.87 6.15
CA ILE A 559 -17.16 -34.47 4.84
C ILE A 559 -17.87 -33.68 3.76
N LEU A 560 -19.16 -33.37 3.95
CA LEU A 560 -19.92 -32.52 3.02
C LEU A 560 -19.36 -31.09 2.97
N ALA A 561 -18.97 -30.52 4.11
CA ALA A 561 -18.32 -29.21 4.15
C ALA A 561 -16.95 -29.21 3.45
N ALA A 562 -16.11 -30.24 3.67
CA ALA A 562 -14.83 -30.39 2.97
C ALA A 562 -15.02 -30.59 1.45
N ALA A 563 -16.04 -31.34 1.03
CA ALA A 563 -16.38 -31.49 -0.38
C ALA A 563 -16.86 -30.17 -1.02
N TRP A 564 -17.64 -29.37 -0.30
CA TRP A 564 -18.13 -28.05 -0.75
C TRP A 564 -16.99 -27.04 -0.92
N VAL A 565 -16.16 -26.89 0.11
CA VAL A 565 -15.02 -25.96 0.12
C VAL A 565 -13.92 -26.43 -0.84
N GLY A 566 -13.58 -27.72 -0.80
CA GLY A 566 -12.60 -28.34 -1.70
C GLY A 566 -13.04 -28.31 -3.16
N GLY A 567 -14.34 -28.44 -3.43
CA GLY A 567 -14.92 -28.31 -4.77
C GLY A 567 -14.71 -26.90 -5.36
N ALA A 568 -14.90 -25.85 -4.56
CA ALA A 568 -14.68 -24.47 -5.01
C ALA A 568 -13.19 -24.20 -5.31
N VAL A 569 -12.30 -24.72 -4.47
CA VAL A 569 -10.85 -24.63 -4.70
C VAL A 569 -10.44 -25.41 -5.96
N ALA A 570 -10.86 -26.66 -6.11
CA ALA A 570 -10.51 -27.52 -7.24
C ALA A 570 -11.06 -26.99 -8.58
N LEU A 571 -12.32 -26.55 -8.62
CA LEU A 571 -12.91 -25.92 -9.82
C LEU A 571 -12.18 -24.64 -10.20
N GLY A 572 -11.78 -23.82 -9.22
CA GLY A 572 -10.99 -22.61 -9.47
C GLY A 572 -9.63 -22.93 -10.09
N LEU A 573 -8.89 -23.87 -9.51
CA LEU A 573 -7.59 -24.32 -10.02
C LEU A 573 -7.70 -24.88 -11.45
N LEU A 574 -8.75 -25.64 -11.76
CA LEU A 574 -9.03 -26.13 -13.11
C LEU A 574 -9.37 -24.99 -14.10
N ALA A 575 -10.13 -23.99 -13.67
CA ALA A 575 -10.47 -22.82 -14.49
C ALA A 575 -9.24 -21.94 -14.78
N ASP A 576 -8.33 -21.80 -13.82
CA ASP A 576 -7.09 -21.04 -14.00
C ASP A 576 -6.09 -21.79 -14.87
N GLY A 577 -5.97 -23.12 -14.69
CA GLY A 577 -5.14 -23.97 -15.55
C GLY A 577 -5.56 -23.92 -17.02
N ARG A 578 -6.86 -23.91 -17.31
CA ARG A 578 -7.39 -23.73 -18.68
C ARG A 578 -7.14 -22.33 -19.23
N ARG A 579 -7.20 -21.27 -18.41
CA ARG A 579 -6.86 -19.91 -18.84
C ARG A 579 -5.37 -19.79 -19.19
N LYS A 580 -4.49 -20.37 -18.37
CA LYS A 580 -3.04 -20.42 -18.63
C LYS A 580 -2.69 -21.21 -19.91
N ALA A 581 -3.44 -22.26 -20.24
CA ALA A 581 -3.26 -23.03 -21.47
C ALA A 581 -3.92 -22.42 -22.73
N ALA A 582 -4.64 -21.29 -22.60
CA ALA A 582 -5.35 -20.62 -23.69
C ALA A 582 -4.76 -19.23 -24.04
N LEU A 583 -3.67 -18.84 -23.38
CA LEU A 583 -2.85 -17.68 -23.76
C LEU A 583 -1.83 -18.15 -24.80
N PRO A 584 -1.72 -17.48 -25.97
CA PRO A 584 -0.80 -17.85 -27.04
C PRO A 584 0.66 -17.47 -26.75
#